data_AF-A0A517W4C8-F1
#
_entry.id   AF-A0A517W4C8-F1
#
_cell.length_a   1.000
_cell.length_b   1.000
_cell.length_c   1.000
_cell.angle_alpha   90.00
_cell.angle_beta   90.00
_cell.angle_gamma   90.00
#
_symmetry.space_group_name_H-M   'P 1'
#
loop_
_entity.id
_entity.type
_entity.pdbx_description
1 polymer ?
#
loop_
_entity_poly.entity_id
_entity_poly.type
_entity_poly.pdbx_seq_one_letter_code
_entity_poly.pdbx_strand_id
1 'polypeptide(L)'
;MQILNRTIVCCLCVSALLLSLGAEEQSAAVSAATEKTDQKVVKQALAKFNSLIGGWRGVGMIKRNSRKGAWSEKAEWVWKFDPNSTGIAYQITDGKFLKSALLTYDPQKKTYLLSTVLPDGKTRDYRGTLDKDTLVLESAPDKEGTVYRISVRRLNEKRTLVLFQKRNQGQSFYYRLAEVGYTRAGTRLAESGSGGPECIVTGGAGTIQVSYQGKNYYVCCSGCKQAFEEDPETFIAEAKKKADARRKKKSSQ
;
A
#
# COMPACT_ATOMS: atom_id res chain seq x y z
N MET A 1 -56.80 1.87 64.42
CA MET A 1 -56.28 1.50 65.75
C MET A 1 -54.86 2.02 65.85
N GLN A 2 -54.60 2.82 66.89
CA GLN A 2 -53.31 3.31 67.42
C GLN A 2 -52.45 4.29 66.61
N ILE A 3 -52.34 5.45 67.26
CA ILE A 3 -51.48 6.61 67.14
C ILE A 3 -50.08 6.26 67.68
N LEU A 4 -48.99 6.80 67.11
CA LEU A 4 -47.91 7.38 67.93
C LEU A 4 -47.04 8.40 67.18
N ASN A 5 -46.83 9.53 67.85
CA ASN A 5 -45.99 10.70 67.59
C ASN A 5 -44.51 10.40 67.31
N ARG A 6 -43.85 11.28 66.52
CA ARG A 6 -42.72 12.08 67.01
C ARG A 6 -42.35 13.26 66.11
N THR A 7 -42.02 14.36 66.79
CA THR A 7 -41.85 15.75 66.36
C THR A 7 -40.36 16.11 66.14
N ILE A 8 -40.11 17.22 65.43
CA ILE A 8 -38.96 18.18 65.53
C ILE A 8 -37.65 17.78 64.82
N VAL A 9 -36.83 18.62 64.15
CA VAL A 9 -36.80 20.02 63.62
C VAL A 9 -35.49 20.14 62.79
N CYS A 10 -35.44 21.10 61.83
CA CYS A 10 -34.28 21.75 61.18
C CYS A 10 -33.03 20.95 60.80
N CYS A 11 -32.58 21.07 59.55
CA CYS A 11 -31.68 22.15 59.12
C CYS A 11 -31.27 21.96 57.64
N LEU A 12 -31.30 23.07 56.89
CA LEU A 12 -30.42 23.42 55.77
C LEU A 12 -29.90 22.30 54.85
N CYS A 13 -30.29 22.35 53.57
CA CYS A 13 -29.35 22.37 52.45
C CYS A 13 -30.06 22.81 51.17
N VAL A 14 -29.82 24.07 50.81
CA VAL A 14 -30.06 24.65 49.49
C VAL A 14 -29.11 23.96 48.49
N SER A 15 -29.57 23.82 47.24
CA SER A 15 -28.77 23.45 46.05
C SER A 15 -28.57 21.96 45.77
N ALA A 16 -29.44 21.40 44.93
CA ALA A 16 -29.08 20.29 44.05
C ALA A 16 -29.89 20.38 42.74
N LEU A 17 -29.78 21.53 42.08
CA LEU A 17 -30.06 21.65 40.65
C LEU A 17 -28.73 22.04 40.00
N LEU A 18 -28.37 21.37 38.90
CA LEU A 18 -27.12 21.46 38.11
C LEU A 18 -26.00 20.53 38.58
N LEU A 19 -25.98 19.28 38.08
CA LEU A 19 -24.75 18.48 37.87
C LEU A 19 -25.11 17.18 37.11
N SER A 20 -25.60 17.30 35.87
CA SER A 20 -25.70 16.14 34.97
C SER A 20 -25.23 16.41 33.53
N LEU A 21 -24.71 17.60 33.22
CA LEU A 21 -24.20 17.90 31.87
C LEU A 21 -22.73 17.48 31.63
N GLY A 22 -21.98 17.09 32.66
CA GLY A 22 -20.53 16.86 32.53
C GLY A 22 -20.10 15.46 32.09
N ALA A 23 -20.95 14.44 32.20
CA ALA A 23 -20.55 13.05 31.95
C ALA A 23 -20.48 12.70 30.44
N GLU A 24 -21.37 13.27 29.62
CA GLU A 24 -21.39 13.02 28.16
C GLU A 24 -20.25 13.75 27.43
N GLU A 25 -19.92 14.99 27.80
CA GLU A 25 -18.77 15.72 27.22
C GLU A 25 -17.43 15.03 27.55
N GLN A 26 -17.30 14.49 28.76
CA GLN A 26 -16.06 13.83 29.19
C GLN A 26 -15.88 12.45 28.52
N SER A 27 -16.97 11.72 28.28
CA SER A 27 -16.96 10.46 27.53
C SER A 27 -16.62 10.68 26.03
N ALA A 28 -17.21 11.70 25.41
CA ALA A 28 -16.94 12.04 24.01
C ALA A 28 -15.50 12.53 23.79
N ALA A 29 -14.96 13.34 24.71
CA ALA A 29 -13.58 13.81 24.64
C ALA A 29 -12.55 12.68 24.79
N VAL A 30 -12.80 11.72 25.68
CA VAL A 30 -11.93 10.54 25.88
C VAL A 30 -12.00 9.58 24.69
N SER A 31 -13.19 9.36 24.12
CA SER A 31 -13.37 8.56 22.89
C SER A 31 -12.62 9.20 21.70
N ALA A 32 -12.80 10.50 21.48
CA ALA A 32 -12.13 11.21 20.39
C ALA A 32 -10.60 11.29 20.55
N ALA A 33 -10.09 11.38 21.79
CA ALA A 33 -8.65 11.34 22.06
C ALA A 33 -8.06 9.94 21.85
N THR A 34 -8.80 8.89 22.21
CA THR A 34 -8.42 7.48 21.98
C THR A 34 -8.39 7.16 20.50
N GLU A 35 -9.44 7.53 19.75
CA GLU A 35 -9.53 7.35 18.29
C GLU A 35 -8.38 8.05 17.55
N LYS A 36 -8.07 9.30 17.90
CA LYS A 36 -6.93 10.03 17.29
C LYS A 36 -5.59 9.37 17.58
N THR A 37 -5.41 8.82 18.77
CA THR A 37 -4.19 8.09 19.16
C THR A 37 -4.06 6.79 18.36
N ASP A 38 -5.15 6.04 18.23
CA ASP A 38 -5.20 4.80 17.46
C ASP A 38 -4.94 5.05 15.97
N GLN A 39 -5.52 6.09 15.38
CA GLN A 39 -5.25 6.45 13.99
C GLN A 39 -3.76 6.75 13.74
N LYS A 40 -3.08 7.44 14.68
CA LYS A 40 -1.64 7.71 14.59
C LYS A 40 -0.83 6.40 14.62
N VAL A 41 -1.17 5.47 15.51
CA VAL A 41 -0.51 4.16 15.62
C VAL A 41 -0.73 3.33 14.34
N VAL A 42 -1.96 3.31 13.82
CA VAL A 42 -2.30 2.62 12.56
C VAL A 42 -1.48 3.19 11.40
N LYS A 43 -1.44 4.53 11.27
CA LYS A 43 -0.65 5.20 10.23
C LYS A 43 0.84 4.84 10.32
N GLN A 44 1.42 4.84 11.52
CA GLN A 44 2.82 4.47 11.74
C GLN A 44 3.11 3.01 11.36
N ALA A 45 2.22 2.08 11.73
CA ALA A 45 2.35 0.68 11.33
C ALA A 45 2.28 0.51 9.80
N LEU A 46 1.34 1.21 9.16
CA LEU A 46 1.14 1.16 7.71
C LEU A 46 2.23 1.88 6.90
N ALA A 47 2.93 2.86 7.49
CA ALA A 47 4.05 3.55 6.84
C ALA A 47 5.16 2.60 6.40
N LYS A 48 5.27 1.41 7.02
CA LYS A 48 6.15 0.33 6.57
C LYS A 48 5.90 -0.07 5.12
N PHE A 49 4.69 0.11 4.59
CA PHE A 49 4.30 -0.24 3.22
C PHE A 49 4.36 0.93 2.22
N ASN A 50 4.97 2.07 2.59
CA ASN A 50 5.09 3.22 1.70
C ASN A 50 5.75 2.89 0.35
N SER A 51 6.68 1.91 0.31
CA SER A 51 7.31 1.45 -0.93
C SER A 51 6.35 0.77 -1.92
N LEU A 52 5.18 0.31 -1.47
CA LEU A 52 4.16 -0.26 -2.33
C LEU A 52 3.30 0.81 -3.03
N ILE A 53 3.21 2.01 -2.47
CA ILE A 53 2.31 3.06 -2.96
C ILE A 53 2.60 3.40 -4.44
N GLY A 54 1.53 3.48 -5.23
CA GLY A 54 1.56 3.73 -6.66
C GLY A 54 1.13 2.54 -7.52
N GLY A 55 1.31 2.69 -8.83
CA GLY A 55 0.86 1.74 -9.84
C GLY A 55 1.86 0.62 -10.15
N TRP A 56 1.33 -0.55 -10.52
CA TRP A 56 2.06 -1.77 -10.81
C TRP A 56 1.45 -2.54 -11.98
N ARG A 57 2.32 -3.26 -12.71
CA ARG A 57 1.95 -4.23 -13.75
C ARG A 57 2.31 -5.63 -13.26
N GLY A 58 1.32 -6.49 -13.17
CA GLY A 58 1.43 -7.86 -12.68
C GLY A 58 1.40 -8.88 -13.80
N VAL A 59 2.16 -9.96 -13.62
CA VAL A 59 2.00 -11.21 -14.36
C VAL A 59 1.71 -12.32 -13.36
N GLY A 60 0.51 -12.88 -13.45
CA GLY A 60 0.05 -13.97 -12.61
C GLY A 60 0.37 -15.33 -13.22
N MET A 61 0.80 -16.28 -12.38
CA MET A 61 1.15 -17.65 -12.78
C MET A 61 0.58 -18.65 -11.78
N ILE A 62 -0.23 -19.61 -12.27
CA ILE A 62 -0.76 -20.72 -11.45
C ILE A 62 0.38 -21.64 -11.03
N LYS A 63 1.18 -22.10 -12.00
CA LYS A 63 2.36 -22.93 -11.78
C LYS A 63 3.64 -22.13 -12.03
N ARG A 64 4.59 -22.23 -11.10
CA ARG A 64 5.92 -21.59 -11.22
C ARG A 64 6.56 -22.01 -12.55
N ASN A 65 7.15 -21.04 -13.26
CA ASN A 65 7.84 -21.24 -14.54
C ASN A 65 6.98 -21.83 -15.67
N SER A 66 5.64 -21.74 -15.58
CA SER A 66 4.73 -22.15 -16.66
C SER A 66 3.81 -21.01 -17.08
N ARG A 67 3.69 -20.79 -18.39
CA ARG A 67 2.76 -19.82 -18.97
C ARG A 67 1.32 -20.36 -19.07
N LYS A 68 1.10 -21.65 -18.82
CA LYS A 68 -0.23 -22.27 -18.89
C LYS A 68 -1.14 -21.66 -17.81
N GLY A 69 -2.21 -21.01 -18.22
CA GLY A 69 -3.15 -20.31 -17.32
C GLY A 69 -2.63 -18.98 -16.76
N ALA A 70 -1.47 -18.50 -17.21
CA ALA A 70 -0.94 -17.21 -16.83
C ALA A 70 -1.83 -16.06 -17.31
N TRP A 71 -1.77 -14.92 -16.63
CA TRP A 71 -2.53 -13.73 -16.98
C TRP A 71 -1.74 -12.47 -16.67
N SER A 72 -2.21 -11.34 -17.18
CA SER A 72 -1.72 -10.02 -16.79
C SER A 72 -2.79 -9.31 -15.98
N GLU A 73 -2.35 -8.57 -14.96
CA GLU A 73 -3.22 -7.71 -14.16
C GLU A 73 -2.51 -6.38 -13.89
N LYS A 74 -3.25 -5.34 -13.55
CA LYS A 74 -2.69 -4.08 -13.04
C LYS A 74 -3.10 -3.92 -11.60
N ALA A 75 -2.28 -3.22 -10.84
CA ALA A 75 -2.63 -2.87 -9.48
C ALA A 75 -2.21 -1.45 -9.10
N GLU A 76 -2.93 -0.87 -8.16
CA GLU A 76 -2.60 0.41 -7.56
C GLU A 76 -2.72 0.33 -6.04
N TRP A 77 -1.69 0.76 -5.33
CA TRP A 77 -1.71 0.91 -3.88
C TRP A 77 -1.82 2.40 -3.55
N VAL A 78 -2.86 2.77 -2.81
CA VAL A 78 -3.17 4.18 -2.51
C VAL A 78 -3.55 4.32 -1.04
N TRP A 79 -3.03 5.36 -0.39
CA TRP A 79 -3.51 5.71 0.94
C TRP A 79 -4.99 6.10 0.93
N LYS A 80 -5.72 5.62 1.93
CA LYS A 80 -7.09 6.03 2.23
C LYS A 80 -7.11 6.61 3.63
N PHE A 81 -7.52 7.87 3.73
CA PHE A 81 -7.70 8.59 4.97
C PHE A 81 -9.16 9.02 5.03
N ASP A 82 -9.92 8.37 5.90
CA ASP A 82 -11.29 8.75 6.23
C ASP A 82 -11.31 9.19 7.71
N PRO A 83 -12.26 10.05 8.13
CA PRO A 83 -12.34 10.54 9.50
C PRO A 83 -12.34 9.42 10.56
N ASN A 84 -12.86 8.25 10.19
CA ASN A 84 -13.02 7.10 11.09
C ASN A 84 -12.13 5.91 10.71
N SER A 85 -11.36 5.98 9.62
CA SER A 85 -10.49 4.86 9.21
C SER A 85 -9.28 5.29 8.39
N THR A 86 -8.12 4.74 8.72
CA THR A 86 -6.89 4.90 7.94
C THR A 86 -6.45 3.54 7.39
N GLY A 87 -6.16 3.48 6.09
CA GLY A 87 -5.73 2.25 5.44
C GLY A 87 -4.96 2.48 4.14
N ILE A 88 -4.46 1.41 3.56
CA ILE A 88 -3.90 1.40 2.20
C ILE A 88 -4.80 0.53 1.34
N ALA A 89 -5.47 1.16 0.37
CA ALA A 89 -6.26 0.45 -0.63
C ALA A 89 -5.32 -0.19 -1.66
N TYR A 90 -5.61 -1.44 -1.99
CA TYR A 90 -4.99 -2.22 -3.05
C TYR A 90 -6.06 -2.52 -4.10
N GLN A 91 -6.01 -1.83 -5.22
CA GLN A 91 -7.00 -1.91 -6.29
C GLN A 91 -6.42 -2.72 -7.44
N ILE A 92 -7.15 -3.70 -7.97
CA ILE A 92 -6.67 -4.60 -9.02
C ILE A 92 -7.61 -4.51 -10.23
N THR A 93 -7.02 -4.39 -11.41
CA THR A 93 -7.73 -4.47 -12.71
C THR A 93 -7.31 -5.77 -13.39
N ASP A 94 -8.30 -6.50 -13.94
CA ASP A 94 -8.13 -7.79 -14.61
C ASP A 94 -7.57 -8.91 -13.70
N GLY A 95 -7.79 -8.77 -12.39
CA GLY A 95 -7.32 -9.72 -11.38
C GLY A 95 -8.14 -11.01 -11.30
N LYS A 96 -7.47 -12.16 -11.15
CA LYS A 96 -8.14 -13.47 -11.01
C LYS A 96 -8.47 -13.88 -9.58
N PHE A 97 -7.78 -13.30 -8.60
CA PHE A 97 -7.89 -13.70 -7.19
C PHE A 97 -8.47 -12.60 -6.31
N LEU A 98 -8.24 -11.34 -6.67
CA LEU A 98 -8.70 -10.17 -5.94
C LEU A 98 -9.19 -9.12 -6.93
N LYS A 99 -10.27 -8.44 -6.55
CA LYS A 99 -10.73 -7.20 -7.19
C LYS A 99 -10.17 -5.99 -6.45
N SER A 100 -10.25 -6.01 -5.12
CA SER A 100 -9.66 -4.98 -4.27
C SER A 100 -9.36 -5.51 -2.88
N ALA A 101 -8.58 -4.75 -2.11
CA ALA A 101 -8.41 -4.94 -0.69
C ALA A 101 -8.14 -3.62 0.03
N LEU A 102 -8.38 -3.60 1.34
CA LEU A 102 -7.99 -2.53 2.25
C LEU A 102 -7.10 -3.11 3.35
N LEU A 103 -5.84 -2.64 3.40
CA LEU A 103 -4.89 -2.99 4.44
C LEU A 103 -4.98 -2.00 5.60
N THR A 104 -5.22 -2.49 6.80
CA THR A 104 -5.24 -1.72 8.05
C THR A 104 -4.41 -2.42 9.14
N TYR A 105 -4.41 -1.87 10.35
CA TYR A 105 -3.68 -2.42 11.49
C TYR A 105 -4.55 -2.41 12.74
N ASP A 106 -4.42 -3.45 13.55
CA ASP A 106 -5.07 -3.62 14.85
C ASP A 106 -4.03 -3.36 15.95
N PRO A 107 -4.06 -2.20 16.63
CA PRO A 107 -3.09 -1.86 17.67
C PRO A 107 -3.12 -2.81 18.88
N GLN A 108 -4.30 -3.32 19.23
CA GLN A 108 -4.49 -4.18 20.40
C GLN A 108 -3.89 -5.57 20.14
N LYS A 109 -4.19 -6.15 18.98
CA LYS A 109 -3.69 -7.48 18.60
C LYS A 109 -2.33 -7.44 17.92
N LYS A 110 -1.81 -6.25 17.62
CA LYS A 110 -0.56 -6.00 16.89
C LYS A 110 -0.46 -6.77 15.57
N THR A 111 -1.58 -6.83 14.84
CA THR A 111 -1.70 -7.58 13.59
C THR A 111 -2.21 -6.69 12.47
N TYR A 112 -1.79 -6.98 11.24
CA TYR A 112 -2.35 -6.36 10.05
C TYR A 112 -3.65 -7.07 9.66
N LEU A 113 -4.58 -6.29 9.13
CA LEU A 113 -5.86 -6.76 8.61
C LEU A 113 -5.94 -6.44 7.14
N LEU A 114 -6.38 -7.40 6.34
CA LEU A 114 -6.61 -7.19 4.92
C LEU A 114 -8.04 -7.62 4.61
N SER A 115 -8.92 -6.62 4.45
CA SER A 115 -10.28 -6.85 4.01
C SER A 115 -10.32 -6.86 2.49
N THR A 116 -10.75 -7.97 1.90
CA THR A 116 -10.70 -8.15 0.44
C THR A 116 -12.07 -8.27 -0.19
N VAL A 117 -12.16 -7.86 -1.46
CA VAL A 117 -13.27 -8.16 -2.36
C VAL A 117 -12.73 -9.07 -3.47
N LEU A 118 -13.34 -10.24 -3.63
CA LEU A 118 -13.02 -11.23 -4.64
C LEU A 118 -13.66 -10.85 -5.99
N PRO A 119 -13.23 -11.47 -7.11
CA PRO A 119 -13.81 -11.18 -8.43
C PRO A 119 -15.31 -11.45 -8.54
N ASP A 120 -15.86 -12.37 -7.73
CA ASP A 120 -17.30 -12.67 -7.65
C ASP A 120 -18.08 -11.71 -6.73
N GLY A 121 -17.42 -10.69 -6.17
CA GLY A 121 -18.01 -9.71 -5.27
C GLY A 121 -18.07 -10.15 -3.80
N LYS A 122 -17.76 -11.41 -3.48
CA LYS A 122 -17.69 -11.85 -2.08
C LYS A 122 -16.52 -11.20 -1.36
N THR A 123 -16.63 -11.11 -0.05
CA THR A 123 -15.54 -10.63 0.79
C THR A 123 -14.80 -11.77 1.47
N ARG A 124 -13.53 -11.53 1.77
CA ARG A 124 -12.76 -12.39 2.67
C ARG A 124 -11.77 -11.54 3.46
N ASP A 125 -11.82 -11.63 4.77
CA ASP A 125 -10.86 -10.95 5.64
C ASP A 125 -9.68 -11.86 5.96
N TYR A 126 -8.52 -11.25 6.04
CA TYR A 126 -7.27 -11.91 6.44
C TYR A 126 -6.61 -11.15 7.58
N ARG A 127 -5.87 -11.87 8.43
CA ARG A 127 -5.08 -11.31 9.53
C ARG A 127 -3.69 -11.91 9.54
N GLY A 128 -2.70 -11.12 9.95
CA GLY A 128 -1.35 -11.64 10.14
C GLY A 128 -0.30 -10.59 10.44
N THR A 129 0.94 -10.89 10.08
CA THR A 129 2.11 -10.14 10.54
C THR A 129 3.09 -9.87 9.41
N LEU A 130 3.88 -8.81 9.59
CA LEU A 130 5.00 -8.47 8.72
C LEU A 130 6.27 -9.05 9.34
N ASP A 131 6.92 -9.98 8.65
CA ASP A 131 8.26 -10.44 8.96
C ASP A 131 9.22 -9.94 7.87
N LYS A 132 10.18 -9.10 8.27
CA LYS A 132 11.09 -8.37 7.38
C LYS A 132 10.33 -7.69 6.22
N ASP A 133 10.41 -8.28 5.03
CA ASP A 133 9.80 -7.76 3.80
C ASP A 133 8.59 -8.55 3.31
N THR A 134 8.13 -9.53 4.10
CA THR A 134 7.00 -10.39 3.74
C THR A 134 5.86 -10.19 4.73
N LEU A 135 4.76 -9.63 4.25
CA LEU A 135 3.49 -9.61 4.96
C LEU A 135 2.78 -10.94 4.70
N VAL A 136 2.53 -11.73 5.74
CA VAL A 136 1.81 -13.01 5.65
C VAL A 136 0.48 -12.86 6.36
N LEU A 137 -0.60 -13.16 5.65
CA LEU A 137 -1.98 -12.96 6.09
C LEU A 137 -2.79 -14.22 5.83
N GLU A 138 -3.61 -14.63 6.80
CA GLU A 138 -4.45 -15.82 6.73
C GLU A 138 -5.91 -15.49 7.00
N SER A 139 -6.81 -16.14 6.28
CA SER A 139 -8.24 -16.05 6.55
C SER A 139 -8.65 -16.99 7.70
N ALA A 140 -9.84 -16.74 8.26
CA ALA A 140 -10.56 -17.80 8.94
C ALA A 140 -10.89 -18.96 7.96
N PRO A 141 -11.13 -20.19 8.44
CA PRO A 141 -11.68 -21.26 7.61
C PRO A 141 -13.04 -20.85 7.03
N ASP A 142 -13.29 -21.20 5.78
CA ASP A 142 -14.64 -21.12 5.20
C ASP A 142 -15.52 -22.30 5.65
N LYS A 143 -16.73 -22.41 5.07
CA LYS A 143 -17.70 -23.45 5.43
C LYS A 143 -17.20 -24.85 5.11
N GLU A 144 -16.32 -24.96 4.13
CA GLU A 144 -15.67 -26.19 3.69
C GLU A 144 -14.38 -26.48 4.48
N GLY A 145 -14.05 -25.65 5.47
CA GLY A 145 -12.83 -25.75 6.27
C GLY A 145 -11.57 -25.32 5.52
N THR A 146 -11.68 -24.63 4.39
CA THR A 146 -10.53 -24.13 3.63
C THR A 146 -10.02 -22.83 4.24
N VAL A 147 -8.71 -22.78 4.51
CA VAL A 147 -8.00 -21.58 4.94
C VAL A 147 -7.18 -21.04 3.79
N TYR A 148 -7.32 -19.74 3.51
CA TYR A 148 -6.58 -19.06 2.45
C TYR A 148 -5.45 -18.22 3.05
N ARG A 149 -4.33 -18.17 2.34
CA ARG A 149 -3.18 -17.35 2.70
C ARG A 149 -2.78 -16.44 1.54
N ILE A 150 -2.51 -15.18 1.88
CA ILE A 150 -1.90 -14.20 0.99
C ILE A 150 -0.55 -13.83 1.58
N SER A 151 0.49 -13.83 0.76
CA SER A 151 1.81 -13.31 1.14
C SER A 151 2.25 -12.22 0.18
N VAL A 152 2.51 -11.03 0.70
CA VAL A 152 3.03 -9.89 -0.07
C VAL A 152 4.50 -9.73 0.28
N ARG A 153 5.39 -10.17 -0.62
CA ARG A 153 6.84 -10.09 -0.45
C ARG A 153 7.41 -8.98 -1.31
N ARG A 154 8.04 -8.00 -0.67
CA ARG A 154 8.77 -6.92 -1.35
C ARG A 154 10.19 -7.41 -1.60
N LEU A 155 10.62 -7.39 -2.86
CA LEU A 155 11.98 -7.81 -3.22
C LEU A 155 12.91 -6.62 -3.33
N ASN A 156 12.42 -5.54 -3.93
CA ASN A 156 13.06 -4.24 -4.03
C ASN A 156 12.00 -3.19 -4.44
N GLU A 157 12.39 -1.93 -4.62
CA GLU A 157 11.48 -0.84 -4.99
C GLU A 157 10.73 -1.04 -6.31
N LYS A 158 11.24 -1.89 -7.20
CA LYS A 158 10.65 -2.17 -8.53
C LYS A 158 9.91 -3.50 -8.59
N ARG A 159 10.00 -4.35 -7.56
CA ARG A 159 9.51 -5.73 -7.57
C ARG A 159 8.84 -6.15 -6.28
N THR A 160 7.60 -6.60 -6.44
CA THR A 160 6.79 -7.20 -5.37
C THR A 160 6.17 -8.50 -5.87
N LEU A 161 6.11 -9.51 -5.02
CA LEU A 161 5.41 -10.76 -5.29
C LEU A 161 4.19 -10.87 -4.39
N VAL A 162 3.05 -11.26 -4.97
CA VAL A 162 1.85 -11.62 -4.21
C VAL A 162 1.56 -13.09 -4.44
N LEU A 163 1.72 -13.91 -3.39
CA LEU A 163 1.51 -15.34 -3.43
C LEU A 163 0.16 -15.70 -2.80
N PHE A 164 -0.63 -16.48 -3.53
CA PHE A 164 -1.91 -17.03 -3.08
C PHE A 164 -1.76 -18.52 -2.79
N GLN A 165 -2.19 -18.94 -1.61
CA GLN A 165 -2.17 -20.33 -1.20
C GLN A 165 -3.45 -20.71 -0.47
N LYS A 166 -3.67 -22.01 -0.33
CA LYS A 166 -4.71 -22.56 0.54
C LYS A 166 -4.25 -23.81 1.27
N ARG A 167 -4.95 -24.16 2.32
CA ARG A 167 -4.88 -25.45 2.99
C ARG A 167 -6.25 -25.80 3.56
N ASN A 168 -6.48 -27.05 3.92
CA ASN A 168 -7.63 -27.40 4.74
C ASN A 168 -7.28 -27.21 6.22
N GLN A 169 -8.31 -26.97 7.04
CA GLN A 169 -8.18 -26.90 8.49
C GLN A 169 -7.54 -28.20 9.01
N GLY A 170 -6.59 -28.07 9.95
CA GLY A 170 -5.80 -29.19 10.46
C GLY A 170 -4.59 -29.59 9.61
N GLN A 171 -4.50 -29.18 8.33
CA GLN A 171 -3.29 -29.41 7.53
C GLN A 171 -2.18 -28.41 7.90
N SER A 172 -0.93 -28.87 7.86
CA SER A 172 0.27 -28.05 8.14
C SER A 172 0.89 -27.42 6.89
N PHE A 173 0.62 -27.97 5.71
CA PHE A 173 1.21 -27.52 4.46
C PHE A 173 0.19 -26.79 3.57
N TYR A 174 0.71 -25.94 2.68
CA TYR A 174 -0.09 -25.10 1.81
C TYR A 174 0.06 -25.52 0.35
N TYR A 175 -1.06 -25.59 -0.34
CA TYR A 175 -1.13 -25.69 -1.79
C TYR A 175 -1.04 -24.29 -2.41
N ARG A 176 -0.11 -24.11 -3.35
CA ARG A 176 -0.03 -22.87 -4.15
C ARG A 176 -1.21 -22.81 -5.11
N LEU A 177 -1.91 -21.68 -5.09
CA LEU A 177 -2.96 -21.38 -6.06
C LEU A 177 -2.40 -20.60 -7.23
N ALA A 178 -1.66 -19.52 -6.94
CA ALA A 178 -0.98 -18.71 -7.94
C ALA A 178 0.00 -17.75 -7.28
N GLU A 179 0.84 -17.11 -8.09
CA GLU A 179 1.66 -15.97 -7.66
C GLU A 179 1.64 -14.92 -8.74
N VAL A 180 1.57 -13.66 -8.33
CA VAL A 180 1.64 -12.51 -9.22
C VAL A 180 2.95 -11.80 -8.97
N GLY A 181 3.76 -11.71 -10.03
CA GLY A 181 4.98 -10.92 -10.03
C GLY A 181 4.69 -9.50 -10.51
N TYR A 182 4.67 -8.54 -9.59
CA TYR A 182 4.45 -7.13 -9.89
C TYR A 182 5.74 -6.39 -10.22
N THR A 183 5.65 -5.56 -11.25
CA THR A 183 6.68 -4.59 -11.67
C THR A 183 6.13 -3.20 -11.50
N ARG A 184 6.91 -2.26 -10.98
CA ARG A 184 6.41 -0.89 -10.85
C ARG A 184 6.02 -0.32 -12.21
N ALA A 185 4.87 0.34 -12.27
CA ALA A 185 4.42 1.01 -13.48
C ALA A 185 5.49 2.01 -13.94
N GLY A 186 5.70 2.14 -15.25
CA GLY A 186 6.77 2.98 -15.81
C GLY A 186 8.20 2.40 -15.72
N THR A 187 8.45 1.30 -15.00
CA THR A 187 9.77 0.65 -14.94
C THR A 187 9.83 -0.65 -15.75
N ARG A 188 11.00 -1.06 -16.25
CA ARG A 188 11.21 -2.36 -16.91
C ARG A 188 11.92 -3.36 -15.97
N LEU A 189 11.67 -4.66 -16.20
CA LEU A 189 12.17 -5.76 -15.35
C LEU A 189 13.63 -6.13 -15.57
N ALA A 190 14.08 -6.01 -16.81
CA ALA A 190 15.47 -6.14 -17.18
C ALA A 190 16.05 -4.73 -17.24
N GLU A 191 16.63 -4.28 -16.13
CA GLU A 191 17.54 -3.15 -16.11
C GLU A 191 18.84 -3.61 -15.48
N SER A 192 19.80 -4.02 -16.30
CA SER A 192 21.20 -4.09 -15.88
C SER A 192 21.69 -2.65 -15.74
N GLY A 193 21.49 -2.01 -14.57
CA GLY A 193 21.80 -0.60 -14.31
C GLY A 193 21.07 0.41 -15.21
N SER A 194 19.98 -0.03 -15.84
CA SER A 194 19.49 0.37 -17.18
C SER A 194 20.59 0.90 -18.10
N GLY A 195 21.52 0.04 -18.48
CA GLY A 195 22.58 0.27 -19.48
C GLY A 195 22.08 0.52 -20.91
N GLY A 196 21.01 1.32 -21.04
CA GLY A 196 20.69 2.06 -22.24
C GLY A 196 21.10 3.53 -22.06
N PRO A 197 21.28 4.26 -23.15
CA PRO A 197 21.62 5.67 -23.12
C PRO A 197 20.52 6.52 -22.46
N GLU A 198 20.93 7.52 -21.68
CA GLU A 198 20.04 8.45 -20.97
C GLU A 198 19.27 9.35 -21.97
N CYS A 199 17.99 9.58 -21.71
CA CYS A 199 17.16 10.51 -22.45
C CYS A 199 17.69 11.93 -22.25
N ILE A 200 18.11 12.60 -23.32
CA ILE A 200 18.74 13.92 -23.24
C ILE A 200 17.79 15.03 -22.74
N VAL A 201 16.48 14.86 -22.95
CA VAL A 201 15.45 15.83 -22.53
C VAL A 201 15.08 15.67 -21.06
N THR A 202 14.83 14.43 -20.61
CA THR A 202 14.20 14.16 -19.30
C THR A 202 15.10 13.43 -18.30
N GLY A 203 16.25 12.91 -18.72
CA GLY A 203 17.13 12.09 -17.87
C GLY A 203 16.61 10.67 -17.60
N GLY A 204 15.47 10.29 -18.19
CA GLY A 204 14.93 8.91 -18.13
C GLY A 204 15.69 7.94 -19.05
N ALA A 205 15.24 6.70 -19.17
CA ALA A 205 15.83 5.74 -20.12
C ALA A 205 15.51 6.12 -21.58
N GLY A 206 16.55 6.36 -22.38
CA GLY A 206 16.44 6.60 -23.82
C GLY A 206 16.20 5.29 -24.57
N THR A 207 15.17 5.27 -25.42
CA THR A 207 14.81 4.08 -26.21
C THR A 207 14.71 4.38 -27.71
N ILE A 208 14.80 5.65 -28.09
CA ILE A 208 14.74 6.14 -29.47
C ILE A 208 16.03 6.92 -29.73
N GLN A 209 16.78 6.55 -30.76
CA GLN A 209 17.98 7.29 -31.19
C GLN A 209 17.57 8.49 -32.04
N VAL A 210 18.20 9.63 -31.80
CA VAL A 210 18.09 10.87 -32.59
C VAL A 210 19.49 11.35 -32.92
N SER A 211 19.68 12.08 -34.03
CA SER A 211 21.00 12.52 -34.47
C SER A 211 21.00 14.02 -34.71
N TYR A 212 22.04 14.71 -34.24
CA TYR A 212 22.26 16.15 -34.48
C TYR A 212 23.75 16.40 -34.68
N GLN A 213 24.10 17.13 -35.75
CA GLN A 213 25.50 17.46 -36.11
C GLN A 213 26.46 16.25 -36.12
N GLY A 214 26.00 15.10 -36.66
CA GLY A 214 26.79 13.88 -36.75
C GLY A 214 26.98 13.12 -35.42
N LYS A 215 26.34 13.56 -34.33
CA LYS A 215 26.34 12.88 -33.02
C LYS A 215 24.99 12.23 -32.75
N ASN A 216 25.03 11.07 -32.10
CA ASN A 216 23.84 10.32 -31.71
C ASN A 216 23.47 10.61 -30.26
N TYR A 217 22.19 10.88 -30.04
CA TYR A 217 21.54 11.11 -28.76
C TYR A 217 20.34 10.19 -28.63
N TYR A 218 19.76 10.13 -27.43
CA TYR A 218 18.64 9.24 -27.17
C TYR A 218 17.53 9.95 -26.41
N VAL A 219 16.29 9.56 -26.69
CA VAL A 219 15.08 10.12 -26.08
C VAL A 219 14.11 9.01 -25.67
N CYS A 220 13.23 9.29 -24.70
CA CYS A 220 12.35 8.27 -24.11
C CYS A 220 11.01 8.10 -24.82
N CYS A 221 10.57 9.06 -25.64
CA CYS A 221 9.31 9.03 -26.38
C CYS A 221 9.31 9.99 -27.57
N SER A 222 8.29 9.92 -28.42
CA SER A 222 8.09 10.82 -29.58
C SER A 222 7.99 12.29 -29.19
N GLY A 223 7.40 12.62 -28.04
CA GLY A 223 7.35 14.00 -27.53
C GLY A 223 8.74 14.56 -27.19
N CYS A 224 9.62 13.74 -26.61
CA CYS A 224 11.01 14.15 -26.37
C CYS A 224 11.83 14.20 -27.66
N LYS A 225 11.50 13.39 -28.68
CA LYS A 225 12.10 13.51 -30.02
C LYS A 225 11.74 14.86 -30.65
N GLN A 226 10.46 15.23 -30.63
CA GLN A 226 9.99 16.50 -31.17
C GLN A 226 10.63 17.70 -30.45
N ALA A 227 10.62 17.70 -29.10
CA ALA A 227 11.26 18.75 -28.33
C ALA A 227 12.77 18.87 -28.64
N PHE A 228 13.47 17.74 -28.78
CA PHE A 228 14.89 17.73 -29.16
C PHE A 228 15.13 18.21 -30.60
N GLU A 229 14.22 17.93 -31.53
CA GLU A 229 14.33 18.39 -32.93
C GLU A 229 14.03 19.89 -33.07
N GLU A 230 13.17 20.45 -32.22
CA GLU A 230 12.81 21.88 -32.18
C GLU A 230 13.91 22.75 -31.56
N ASP A 231 14.56 22.29 -30.48
CA ASP A 231 15.64 23.01 -29.80
C ASP A 231 16.74 22.06 -29.27
N PRO A 232 17.56 21.46 -30.15
CA PRO A 232 18.58 20.49 -29.76
C PRO A 232 19.70 21.10 -28.90
N GLU A 233 20.05 22.36 -29.15
CA GLU A 233 21.21 23.01 -28.55
C GLU A 233 21.01 23.24 -27.05
N THR A 234 19.81 23.65 -26.63
CA THR A 234 19.45 23.82 -25.21
C THR A 234 19.61 22.52 -24.43
N PHE A 235 19.07 21.41 -24.93
CA PHE A 235 19.15 20.12 -24.24
C PHE A 235 20.58 19.56 -24.22
N ILE A 236 21.38 19.79 -25.27
CA ILE A 236 22.80 19.41 -25.29
C ILE A 236 23.60 20.20 -24.25
N ALA A 237 23.36 21.51 -24.14
CA ALA A 237 24.03 22.35 -23.15
C ALA A 237 23.69 21.94 -21.72
N GLU A 238 22.42 21.64 -21.43
CA GLU A 238 22.00 21.12 -20.13
C GLU A 238 22.61 19.76 -19.78
N ALA A 239 22.64 18.84 -20.74
CA ALA A 239 23.22 17.51 -20.55
C ALA A 239 24.72 17.61 -20.23
N LYS A 240 25.44 18.52 -20.90
CA LYS A 240 26.85 18.81 -20.59
C LYS A 240 27.02 19.33 -19.16
N LYS A 241 26.21 20.32 -18.74
CA LYS A 241 26.25 20.85 -17.36
C LYS A 241 25.97 19.76 -16.32
N LYS A 242 24.97 18.91 -16.55
CA LYS A 242 24.63 17.78 -15.68
C LYS A 242 25.77 16.74 -15.60
N ALA A 243 26.41 16.42 -16.72
CA ALA A 243 27.56 15.51 -16.76
C ALA A 243 28.77 16.08 -16.01
N ASP A 244 29.08 17.37 -16.17
CA ASP A 244 30.19 18.03 -15.50
C ASP A 244 29.95 18.14 -13.99
N ALA A 245 28.72 18.42 -13.55
CA ALA A 245 28.36 18.41 -12.12
C ALA A 245 28.49 17.01 -11.50
N ARG A 246 28.09 15.95 -12.21
CA ARG A 246 28.26 14.55 -11.77
C ARG A 246 29.73 14.17 -11.66
N ARG A 247 30.58 14.62 -12.60
CA ARG A 247 32.04 14.38 -12.56
C ARG A 247 32.69 15.06 -11.35
N LYS A 248 32.35 16.34 -11.10
CA LYS A 248 32.82 17.08 -9.91
C LYS A 248 32.39 16.41 -8.60
N LYS A 249 31.15 15.92 -8.53
CA LYS A 249 30.64 15.21 -7.34
C LYS A 249 31.35 13.88 -7.08
N LYS A 250 31.80 13.19 -8.15
CA LYS A 250 32.55 11.93 -8.06
C LYS A 250 34.03 12.12 -7.68
N SER A 251 34.63 13.27 -7.96
CA SER A 251 36.02 13.60 -7.59
C SER A 251 36.18 14.15 -6.18
N SER A 252 35.07 14.43 -5.49
CA SER A 252 35.03 14.98 -4.12
C SER A 252 34.60 13.93 -3.09
N GLN A 253 34.54 12.66 -3.47
CA GLN A 253 34.07 11.54 -2.66
C GLN A 253 35.12 10.44 -2.62
#